data_AF-A0A1Z4EIL3-F1
#
_entry.id   AF-A0A1Z4EIL3-F1
#
_cell.length_a   1.000
_cell.length_b   1.000
_cell.length_c   1.000
_cell.angle_alpha   90.00
_cell.angle_beta   90.00
_cell.angle_gamma   90.00
#
_symmetry.space_group_name_H-M   'P 1'
#
loop_
_entity.id
_entity.type
_entity.pdbx_description
1 polymer ?
#
loop_
_entity_poly.entity_id
_entity_poly.type
_entity_poly.pdbx_seq_one_letter_code
_entity_poly.pdbx_strand_id
1 'polypeptide(L)'
;MRTSALVSVSAMLTAAIVCAGAAAADPSQQQDQFVAQLQQLQIPPVDNVPALVAQAHQICGELDGGTSVDAVVDNEMNISFADSPALRLQPDRVRRTVVRFITASVTVYCPRHQGELPPP
;
A
#
# COMPACT_ATOMS: atom_id res chain seq x y z
N MET A 1 38.83 -32.18 41.11
CA MET A 1 37.44 -32.42 40.66
C MET A 1 36.75 -31.08 40.46
N ARG A 2 36.07 -30.94 39.30
CA ARG A 2 35.07 -29.92 38.90
C ARG A 2 35.57 -28.52 38.45
N THR A 3 35.85 -28.49 37.15
CA THR A 3 35.63 -27.43 36.15
C THR A 3 34.31 -26.68 36.35
N SER A 4 34.28 -25.39 36.04
CA SER A 4 33.31 -24.78 35.09
C SER A 4 33.65 -23.31 34.83
N ALA A 5 34.00 -23.03 33.58
CA ALA A 5 34.13 -21.70 33.01
C ALA A 5 32.73 -21.19 32.61
N LEU A 6 32.47 -19.90 32.83
CA LEU A 6 31.32 -19.20 32.25
C LEU A 6 31.87 -18.01 31.47
N VAL A 7 32.08 -18.22 30.17
CA VAL A 7 32.40 -17.15 29.21
C VAL A 7 31.09 -16.42 28.91
N SER A 8 30.97 -15.20 29.40
CA SER A 8 29.87 -14.29 29.05
C SER A 8 30.19 -13.65 27.70
N VAL A 9 29.61 -14.18 26.62
CA VAL A 9 29.69 -13.55 25.29
C VAL A 9 28.62 -12.47 25.20
N SER A 10 29.02 -11.22 25.38
CA SER A 10 28.15 -10.05 25.22
C SER A 10 27.90 -9.80 23.74
N ALA A 11 26.63 -9.85 23.33
CA ALA A 11 26.18 -9.53 21.98
C ALA A 11 26.39 -8.05 21.67
N MET A 12 27.14 -7.74 20.61
CA MET A 12 27.13 -6.41 19.99
C MET A 12 26.30 -6.50 18.71
N LEU A 13 25.05 -6.02 18.77
CA LEU A 13 24.23 -5.80 17.58
C LEU A 13 24.76 -4.55 16.86
N THR A 14 25.31 -4.75 15.67
CA THR A 14 25.63 -3.68 14.72
C THR A 14 24.34 -3.13 14.15
N ALA A 15 23.91 -1.96 14.61
CA ALA A 15 22.83 -1.21 13.97
C ALA A 15 23.38 -0.53 12.71
N ALA A 16 23.15 -1.12 11.54
CA ALA A 16 23.36 -0.46 10.26
C ALA A 16 22.27 0.60 10.08
N ILE A 17 22.61 1.85 10.40
CA ILE A 17 21.78 3.01 10.10
C ILE A 17 21.89 3.22 8.58
N VAL A 18 20.98 2.62 7.82
CA VAL A 18 20.80 2.95 6.41
C VAL A 18 20.14 4.33 6.35
N CYS A 19 20.97 5.37 6.24
CA CYS A 19 20.52 6.66 5.75
C CYS A 19 20.07 6.47 4.29
N ALA A 20 18.82 6.07 4.09
CA ALA A 20 18.17 6.16 2.81
C ALA A 20 17.93 7.66 2.53
N GLY A 21 18.90 8.29 1.87
CA GLY A 21 18.62 9.51 1.13
C GLY A 21 17.42 9.24 0.23
N ALA A 22 16.56 10.25 0.06
CA ALA A 22 15.46 10.20 -0.90
C ALA A 22 16.04 10.08 -2.32
N ALA A 23 16.46 8.87 -2.69
CA ALA A 23 16.59 8.49 -4.08
C ALA A 23 15.16 8.57 -4.61
N ALA A 24 14.90 9.52 -5.50
CA ALA A 24 13.69 9.49 -6.30
C ALA A 24 13.64 8.08 -6.91
N ALA A 25 12.73 7.25 -6.41
CA ALA A 25 12.59 5.90 -6.89
C ALA A 25 12.31 6.00 -8.39
N ASP A 26 13.02 5.19 -9.19
CA ASP A 26 12.78 5.12 -10.62
C ASP A 26 11.26 4.84 -10.82
N PRO A 27 10.53 5.64 -11.62
CA PRO A 27 9.10 5.45 -11.83
C PRO A 27 8.73 4.01 -12.25
N SER A 28 9.63 3.35 -12.99
CA SER A 28 9.46 1.96 -13.38
C SER A 28 9.53 1.00 -12.17
N GLN A 29 10.44 1.24 -11.23
CA GLN A 29 10.54 0.44 -10.00
C GLN A 29 9.33 0.61 -9.08
N GLN A 30 8.77 1.82 -8.98
CA GLN A 30 7.56 2.04 -8.20
C GLN A 30 6.36 1.34 -8.82
N GLN A 31 6.24 1.36 -10.16
CA GLN A 31 5.19 0.62 -10.86
C GLN A 31 5.29 -0.89 -10.58
N ASP A 32 6.47 -1.47 -10.65
CA ASP A 32 6.66 -2.90 -10.37
C ASP A 32 6.31 -3.25 -8.92
N GLN A 33 6.69 -2.39 -7.97
CA GLN A 33 6.30 -2.53 -6.56
C GLN A 33 4.79 -2.43 -6.38
N PHE A 34 4.12 -1.51 -7.08
CA PHE A 34 2.69 -1.37 -7.05
C PHE A 34 1.99 -2.62 -7.57
N VAL A 35 2.40 -3.16 -8.72
CA VAL A 35 1.85 -4.41 -9.26
C VAL A 35 2.07 -5.57 -8.29
N ALA A 36 3.24 -5.67 -7.66
CA ALA A 36 3.51 -6.66 -6.64
C ALA A 36 2.59 -6.52 -5.41
N GLN A 37 2.31 -5.28 -4.97
CA GLN A 37 1.36 -5.01 -3.87
C GLN A 37 -0.07 -5.44 -4.23
N LEU A 38 -0.54 -5.15 -5.46
CA LEU A 38 -1.86 -5.59 -5.92
C LEU A 38 -2.00 -7.11 -5.86
N GLN A 39 -0.95 -7.84 -6.28
CA GLN A 39 -0.91 -9.30 -6.20
C GLN A 39 -0.93 -9.81 -4.76
N GLN A 40 -0.12 -9.21 -3.87
CA GLN A 40 -0.07 -9.56 -2.45
C GLN A 40 -1.43 -9.36 -1.77
N LEU A 41 -2.15 -8.30 -2.14
CA LEU A 41 -3.48 -7.99 -1.62
C LEU A 41 -4.61 -8.73 -2.36
N GLN A 42 -4.28 -9.64 -3.27
CA GLN A 42 -5.22 -10.48 -4.01
C GLN A 42 -6.23 -9.66 -4.82
N ILE A 43 -5.80 -8.52 -5.36
CA ILE A 43 -6.60 -7.74 -6.31
C ILE A 43 -6.49 -8.44 -7.68
N PRO A 44 -7.62 -8.72 -8.36
CA PRO A 44 -7.58 -9.35 -9.66
C PRO A 44 -6.70 -8.57 -10.65
N PRO A 45 -5.89 -9.25 -11.47
CA PRO A 45 -5.13 -8.58 -12.52
C PRO A 45 -6.08 -7.85 -13.47
N VAL A 46 -5.68 -6.64 -13.88
CA VAL A 46 -6.34 -5.89 -14.95
C VAL A 46 -5.29 -5.57 -16.01
N ASP A 47 -5.71 -5.57 -17.28
CA ASP A 47 -4.79 -5.51 -18.41
C ASP A 47 -4.12 -4.13 -18.58
N ASN A 48 -4.70 -3.07 -17.98
CA ASN A 48 -4.23 -1.70 -18.15
C ASN A 48 -3.52 -1.16 -16.88
N VAL A 49 -2.30 -1.62 -16.66
CA VAL A 49 -1.44 -1.17 -15.55
C VAL A 49 -1.23 0.36 -15.56
N PRO A 50 -0.96 1.04 -16.69
CA PRO A 50 -0.81 2.50 -16.69
C PRO A 50 -2.03 3.25 -16.14
N ALA A 51 -3.24 2.78 -16.44
CA ALA A 51 -4.46 3.39 -15.89
C ALA A 51 -4.56 3.21 -14.37
N LEU A 52 -4.18 2.04 -13.84
CA LEU A 52 -4.14 1.82 -12.39
C LEU A 52 -3.11 2.71 -11.69
N VAL A 53 -1.93 2.89 -12.30
CA VAL A 53 -0.91 3.80 -11.76
C VAL A 53 -1.43 5.24 -11.72
N ALA A 54 -2.10 5.69 -12.79
CA ALA A 54 -2.73 7.01 -12.81
C ALA A 54 -3.79 7.17 -11.71
N GLN A 55 -4.64 6.17 -11.51
CA GLN A 55 -5.65 6.16 -10.45
C GLN A 55 -5.01 6.17 -9.05
N ALA A 56 -3.93 5.41 -8.84
CA ALA A 56 -3.20 5.42 -7.58
C ALA A 56 -2.60 6.79 -7.26
N HIS A 57 -2.05 7.49 -8.27
CA HIS A 57 -1.58 8.86 -8.11
C HIS A 57 -2.73 9.84 -7.85
N GLN A 58 -3.89 9.67 -8.48
CA GLN A 58 -5.07 10.50 -8.21
C GLN A 58 -5.54 10.35 -6.75
N ILE A 59 -5.65 9.12 -6.25
CA ILE A 59 -5.95 8.82 -4.84
C ILE A 59 -4.98 9.55 -3.91
N CYS A 60 -3.68 9.44 -4.18
CA CYS A 60 -2.68 10.15 -3.39
C CYS A 60 -2.83 11.67 -3.48
N GLY A 61 -3.21 12.22 -4.63
CA GLY A 61 -3.52 13.64 -4.78
C GLY A 61 -4.74 14.09 -3.96
N GLU A 62 -5.78 13.25 -3.87
CA GLU A 62 -6.97 13.52 -3.05
C GLU A 62 -6.64 13.53 -1.55
N LEU A 63 -5.85 12.55 -1.09
CA LEU A 63 -5.36 12.49 0.30
C LEU A 63 -4.44 13.67 0.62
N ASP A 64 -3.57 14.02 -0.32
CA ASP A 64 -2.69 15.18 -0.20
C ASP A 64 -3.47 16.50 -0.09
N GLY A 65 -4.66 16.56 -0.71
CA GLY A 65 -5.62 17.66 -0.63
C GLY A 65 -6.44 17.68 0.67
N GLY A 66 -6.25 16.71 1.58
CA GLY A 66 -6.95 16.63 2.86
C GLY A 66 -8.25 15.83 2.83
N THR A 67 -8.55 15.12 1.74
CA THR A 67 -9.66 14.16 1.69
C THR A 67 -9.35 12.99 2.63
N SER A 68 -10.31 12.58 3.46
CA SER A 68 -10.13 11.40 4.32
C SER A 68 -10.12 10.10 3.52
N VAL A 69 -9.40 9.09 4.00
CA VAL A 69 -9.37 7.74 3.39
C VAL A 69 -10.78 7.17 3.18
N ASP A 70 -11.69 7.30 4.14
CA ASP A 70 -13.07 6.79 3.98
C ASP A 70 -13.83 7.48 2.84
N ALA A 71 -13.66 8.79 2.68
CA ALA A 71 -14.26 9.53 1.56
C ALA A 71 -13.68 9.10 0.20
N VAL A 72 -12.37 8.81 0.13
CA VAL A 72 -11.75 8.23 -1.08
C VAL A 72 -12.30 6.84 -1.37
N VAL A 73 -12.47 5.99 -0.34
CA VAL A 73 -13.10 4.66 -0.49
C VAL A 73 -14.51 4.81 -1.07
N ASP A 74 -15.33 5.69 -0.52
CA ASP A 74 -16.70 5.93 -0.99
C ASP A 74 -16.72 6.44 -2.44
N ASN A 75 -15.81 7.34 -2.79
CA ASN A 75 -15.65 7.85 -4.15
C ASN A 75 -15.32 6.73 -5.15
N GLU A 76 -14.31 5.91 -4.84
CA GLU A 76 -13.86 4.79 -5.68
C GLU A 76 -14.95 3.70 -5.82
N MET A 77 -15.71 3.45 -4.76
CA MET A 77 -16.90 2.59 -4.84
C MET A 77 -17.96 3.17 -5.77
N ASN A 78 -18.23 4.48 -5.69
CA ASN A 78 -19.21 5.15 -6.55
C ASN A 78 -18.79 5.13 -8.02
N ILE A 79 -17.50 5.33 -8.32
CA ILE A 79 -16.94 5.16 -9.67
C ILE A 79 -17.19 3.72 -10.16
N SER A 80 -16.83 2.73 -9.36
CA SER A 80 -17.05 1.30 -9.69
C SER A 80 -18.52 1.00 -9.97
N PHE A 81 -19.45 1.57 -9.19
CA PHE A 81 -20.89 1.38 -9.37
C PHE A 81 -21.48 2.15 -10.55
N ALA A 82 -20.85 3.25 -10.96
CA ALA A 82 -21.21 3.97 -12.18
C ALA A 82 -20.78 3.17 -13.41
N ASP A 83 -19.58 2.61 -13.40
CA ASP A 83 -19.04 1.78 -14.48
C ASP A 83 -19.80 0.46 -14.63
N SER A 84 -20.13 -0.19 -13.52
CA SER A 84 -20.89 -1.44 -13.50
C SER A 84 -21.95 -1.44 -12.40
N PRO A 85 -23.20 -1.06 -12.74
CA PRO A 85 -24.28 -1.00 -11.76
C PRO A 85 -24.58 -2.32 -11.04
N ALA A 86 -24.30 -3.46 -11.68
CA ALA A 86 -24.47 -4.79 -11.09
C ALA A 86 -23.58 -5.03 -9.87
N LEU A 87 -22.46 -4.30 -9.74
CA LEU A 87 -21.58 -4.38 -8.57
C LEU A 87 -22.27 -3.94 -7.28
N ARG A 88 -23.38 -3.18 -7.35
CA ARG A 88 -24.22 -2.85 -6.18
C ARG A 88 -24.83 -4.08 -5.50
N LEU A 89 -24.87 -5.23 -6.17
CA LEU A 89 -25.31 -6.49 -5.57
C LEU A 89 -24.28 -7.10 -4.61
N GLN A 90 -23.03 -6.62 -4.64
CA GLN A 90 -21.90 -7.14 -3.84
C GLN A 90 -21.06 -5.99 -3.25
N PRO A 91 -21.67 -5.02 -2.55
CA PRO A 91 -21.00 -3.78 -2.15
C PRO A 91 -19.83 -4.03 -1.20
N ASP A 92 -19.95 -4.98 -0.26
CA ASP A 92 -18.88 -5.32 0.68
C ASP A 92 -17.66 -5.92 -0.03
N ARG A 93 -17.90 -6.70 -1.10
CA ARG A 93 -16.81 -7.25 -1.92
C ARG A 93 -16.08 -6.12 -2.65
N VAL A 94 -16.82 -5.17 -3.22
CA VAL A 94 -16.25 -3.99 -3.89
C VAL A 94 -15.45 -3.16 -2.90
N ARG A 95 -16.02 -2.84 -1.73
CA ARG A 95 -15.35 -2.08 -0.68
C ARG A 95 -14.02 -2.71 -0.28
N ARG A 96 -13.98 -4.04 -0.07
CA ARG A 96 -12.73 -4.74 0.25
C ARG A 96 -11.69 -4.59 -0.85
N THR A 97 -12.07 -4.71 -2.12
CA THR A 97 -11.15 -4.53 -3.25
C THR A 97 -10.64 -3.08 -3.32
N VAL A 98 -11.52 -2.09 -3.16
CA VAL A 98 -11.18 -0.67 -3.16
C VAL A 98 -10.23 -0.32 -2.01
N VAL A 99 -10.53 -0.76 -0.79
CA VAL A 99 -9.64 -0.55 0.37
C VAL A 99 -8.27 -1.15 0.12
N ARG A 100 -8.20 -2.39 -0.40
CA ARG A 100 -6.92 -3.01 -0.77
C ARG A 100 -6.17 -2.21 -1.83
N PHE A 101 -6.88 -1.67 -2.83
CA PHE A 101 -6.26 -0.86 -3.87
C PHE A 101 -5.65 0.41 -3.27
N ILE A 102 -6.41 1.14 -2.44
CA ILE A 102 -5.95 2.34 -1.74
C ILE A 102 -4.76 2.01 -0.82
N THR A 103 -4.79 0.89 -0.11
CA THR A 103 -3.65 0.41 0.70
C THR A 103 -2.39 0.24 -0.15
N ALA A 104 -2.49 -0.36 -1.34
CA ALA A 104 -1.36 -0.48 -2.27
C ALA A 104 -0.86 0.89 -2.75
N SER A 105 -1.78 1.78 -3.14
CA SER A 105 -1.47 3.15 -3.58
C SER A 105 -0.73 3.95 -2.51
N VAL A 106 -1.26 3.96 -1.28
CA VAL A 106 -0.64 4.65 -0.14
C VAL A 106 0.71 4.05 0.19
N THR A 107 0.85 2.72 0.17
CA THR A 107 2.11 2.04 0.48
C THR A 107 3.24 2.44 -0.49
N VAL A 108 2.93 2.56 -1.79
CA VAL A 108 3.95 2.77 -2.84
C VAL A 108 4.14 4.25 -3.19
N TYR A 109 3.06 5.01 -3.31
CA TYR A 109 3.10 6.35 -3.91
C TYR A 109 2.91 7.50 -2.92
N CYS A 110 2.26 7.28 -1.77
CA CYS A 110 2.08 8.32 -0.75
C CYS A 110 2.19 7.78 0.69
N PRO A 111 3.35 7.22 1.09
CA PRO A 111 3.52 6.50 2.36
C PRO A 111 3.28 7.33 3.62
N ARG A 112 3.29 8.66 3.50
CA ARG A 112 2.95 9.57 4.61
C ARG A 112 1.51 9.38 5.13
N HIS A 113 0.61 8.86 4.29
CA HIS A 113 -0.79 8.58 4.64
C HIS A 113 -0.99 7.16 5.21
N GLN A 114 0.07 6.36 5.43
CA GLN A 114 -0.07 5.00 5.98
C GLN A 114 -0.79 4.97 7.34
N GLY A 115 -0.58 6.00 8.18
CA GLY A 115 -1.22 6.09 9.49
C GLY A 115 -2.73 6.37 9.44
N GLU A 116 -3.28 6.68 8.26
CA GLU A 116 -4.70 6.98 8.05
C GLU A 116 -5.47 5.77 7.50
N LEU A 117 -4.76 4.71 7.10
CA LEU A 117 -5.37 3.50 6.55
C LEU A 117 -6.18 2.75 7.62
N PRO A 118 -7.30 2.11 7.23
CA PRO A 118 -8.01 1.22 8.11
C PRO A 118 -7.12 0.01 8.49
N PRO A 119 -7.35 -0.59 9.67
CA PRO A 119 -6.61 -1.78 10.08
C PRO A 119 -6.86 -2.95 9.10
N PRO A 120 -5.85 -3.82 8.90
CA PRO A 120 -5.91 -4.95 7.97
C PRO A 120 -6.94 -6.02 8.36
#